data_AF-A0A3A4NXK1-F1
#
_entry.id   AF-A0A3A4NXK1-F1
#
_cell.length_a   1.000
_cell.length_b   1.000
_cell.length_c   1.000
_cell.angle_alpha   90.00
_cell.angle_beta   90.00
_cell.angle_gamma   90.00
#
_symmetry.space_group_name_H-M   'P 1'
#
loop_
_entity.id
_entity.type
_entity.pdbx_description
1 polymer ?
#
loop_
_entity_poly.entity_id
_entity_poly.type
_entity_poly.pdbx_seq_one_letter_code
_entity_poly.pdbx_strand_id
1 'polypeptide(L)'
;MARSCFRAVPVALFLAGWLLHPAFSVSAGNVTAPVLDRPGYVYHPDVKKCAACHPEERKSYRVARPVDTMCYRCHARKDAKKYLHGPLGSGDCISCHDPHGSPNRFMMVAAPEVLCRMCHDQKSSGKHLKQAKGKGCVSCHDPHSADKSFLRKR
;
A
#
# COMPACT_ATOMS: atom_id res chain seq x y z
N MET A 1 7.67 51.43 13.59
CA MET A 1 6.53 51.57 14.52
C MET A 1 5.24 51.47 13.70
N ALA A 2 4.49 50.37 13.80
CA ALA A 2 3.13 50.27 13.26
C ALA A 2 2.30 49.48 14.28
N ARG A 3 1.24 50.13 14.79
CA ARG A 3 0.40 49.66 15.90
C ARG A 3 -0.73 48.77 15.39
N SER A 4 -0.95 47.68 16.12
CA SER A 4 -2.04 46.72 15.98
C SER A 4 -3.43 47.34 16.09
N CYS A 5 -4.35 46.91 15.22
CA CYS A 5 -5.79 47.04 15.40
C CYS A 5 -6.41 45.65 15.53
N PHE A 6 -6.45 45.11 16.75
CA PHE A 6 -7.33 43.98 17.09
C PHE A 6 -8.59 44.55 17.74
N ARG A 7 -9.72 44.37 17.07
CA ARG A 7 -11.05 44.76 17.57
C ARG A 7 -11.60 43.58 18.36
N ALA A 8 -11.80 43.78 19.67
CA ALA A 8 -12.37 42.79 20.57
C ALA A 8 -13.84 42.50 20.21
N VAL A 9 -14.18 41.22 20.06
CA VAL A 9 -15.57 40.74 19.97
C VAL A 9 -15.93 40.11 21.32
N PRO A 10 -17.10 40.41 21.92
CA PRO A 10 -17.41 39.96 23.27
C PRO A 10 -17.69 38.46 23.34
N VAL A 11 -17.06 37.82 24.32
CA VAL A 11 -17.22 36.42 24.71
C VAL A 11 -18.54 36.28 25.50
N ALA A 12 -19.68 36.19 24.82
CA ALA A 12 -20.97 36.02 25.53
C ALA A 12 -22.09 35.29 24.75
N LEU A 13 -21.78 34.51 23.71
CA LEU A 13 -22.80 33.77 22.93
C LEU A 13 -22.34 32.34 22.57
N PHE A 14 -21.78 31.59 23.52
CA PHE A 14 -21.39 30.18 23.31
C PHE A 14 -21.92 29.24 24.40
N LEU A 15 -23.17 29.41 24.85
CA LEU A 15 -23.77 28.54 25.88
C LEU A 15 -25.01 27.73 25.44
N ALA A 16 -25.34 27.65 24.15
CA ALA A 16 -26.57 26.93 23.73
C ALA A 16 -26.45 26.14 22.41
N GLY A 17 -25.35 25.39 22.21
CA GLY A 17 -25.15 24.61 20.97
C GLY A 17 -24.46 23.26 21.12
N TRP A 18 -24.30 22.75 22.34
CA TRP A 18 -23.51 21.53 22.64
C TRP A 18 -24.39 20.29 22.94
N LEU A 19 -25.57 20.18 22.30
CA LEU A 19 -26.47 19.04 22.51
C LEU A 19 -26.88 18.28 21.25
N LEU A 20 -26.34 18.62 20.07
CA LEU A 20 -26.69 17.95 18.80
C LEU A 20 -25.51 17.61 17.87
N HIS A 21 -24.27 17.68 18.34
CA HIS A 21 -23.17 17.03 17.61
C HIS A 21 -23.12 15.57 18.05
N PRO A 22 -23.22 14.59 17.13
CA PRO A 22 -22.90 13.21 17.50
C PRO A 22 -21.48 13.21 18.04
N ALA A 23 -21.33 12.72 19.26
CA ALA A 23 -20.06 12.64 19.95
C ALA A 23 -19.07 11.85 19.09
N PHE A 24 -18.20 12.54 18.36
CA PHE A 24 -16.95 11.94 17.91
C PHE A 24 -16.10 11.74 19.16
N SER A 25 -16.35 10.64 19.87
CA SER A 25 -15.42 10.13 20.86
C SER A 25 -14.15 9.72 20.13
N VAL A 26 -13.16 10.61 20.14
CA VAL A 26 -11.77 10.23 19.92
C VAL A 26 -11.34 9.47 21.16
N SER A 27 -11.55 8.15 21.14
CA SER A 27 -10.96 7.27 22.14
C SER A 27 -9.47 7.13 21.85
N ALA A 28 -8.67 7.35 22.89
CA ALA A 28 -7.23 7.17 22.84
C ALA A 28 -6.88 5.72 22.43
N GLY A 29 -6.04 5.58 21.40
CA GLY A 29 -5.20 4.41 21.22
C GLY A 29 -5.90 3.11 20.82
N ASN A 30 -6.48 3.08 19.62
CA ASN A 30 -6.27 1.95 18.70
C ASN A 30 -6.85 2.32 17.35
N VAL A 31 -5.98 2.55 16.37
CA VAL A 31 -6.41 2.58 14.97
C VAL A 31 -6.68 1.14 14.57
N THR A 32 -7.82 0.58 14.96
CA THR A 32 -8.33 -0.64 14.34
C THR A 32 -8.84 -0.24 12.96
N ALA A 33 -7.91 0.00 12.03
CA ALA A 33 -8.25 -0.16 10.63
C ALA A 33 -8.83 -1.58 10.53
N PRO A 34 -10.10 -1.75 10.11
CA PRO A 34 -10.68 -3.08 10.04
C PRO A 34 -9.76 -3.91 9.17
N VAL A 35 -9.14 -4.93 9.78
CA VAL A 35 -8.50 -6.01 9.04
C VAL A 35 -9.62 -6.52 8.16
N LEU A 36 -9.55 -6.18 6.86
CA LEU A 36 -10.52 -6.59 5.85
C LEU A 36 -10.36 -8.09 5.69
N ASP A 37 -10.82 -8.87 6.67
CA ASP A 37 -10.84 -10.32 6.64
C ASP A 37 -11.82 -10.75 5.55
N ARG A 38 -11.30 -10.85 4.33
CA ARG A 38 -12.04 -11.31 3.16
C ARG A 38 -11.77 -12.82 3.05
N PRO A 39 -12.83 -13.65 2.98
CA PRO A 39 -12.68 -15.08 2.78
C PRO A 39 -11.71 -15.39 1.62
N GLY A 40 -10.72 -16.24 1.89
CA GLY A 40 -9.68 -16.64 0.92
C GLY A 40 -8.42 -15.79 0.91
N TYR A 41 -8.29 -14.78 1.77
CA TYR A 41 -7.05 -14.01 1.94
C TYR A 41 -6.44 -14.25 3.31
N VAL A 42 -5.26 -14.87 3.35
CA VAL A 42 -4.45 -14.98 4.57
C VAL A 42 -3.70 -13.67 4.75
N TYR A 43 -4.18 -12.83 5.65
CA TYR A 43 -3.41 -11.70 6.15
C TYR A 43 -2.46 -12.25 7.22
N HIS A 44 -1.16 -12.07 7.02
CA HIS A 44 -0.19 -12.43 8.06
C HIS A 44 -0.52 -11.59 9.31
N PRO A 45 -0.58 -12.18 10.50
CA PRO A 45 -0.52 -11.40 11.73
C PRO A 45 0.80 -10.60 11.72
N ASP A 46 0.78 -9.38 12.26
CA ASP A 46 1.94 -8.50 12.37
C ASP A 46 3.21 -9.32 12.68
N VAL A 47 4.27 -9.13 11.90
CA VAL A 47 5.55 -9.82 12.10
C VAL A 47 6.20 -9.29 13.39
N LYS A 48 5.71 -9.76 14.54
CA LYS A 48 6.21 -9.46 15.88
C LYS A 48 7.61 -10.03 16.12
N LYS A 49 8.10 -10.89 15.22
CA LYS A 49 9.41 -11.54 15.28
C LYS A 49 10.31 -10.99 14.17
N CYS A 50 10.91 -9.82 14.40
CA CYS A 50 11.80 -9.15 13.44
C CYS A 50 12.95 -10.05 12.97
N ALA A 51 13.42 -10.93 13.86
CA ALA A 51 14.47 -11.93 13.61
C ALA A 51 14.14 -12.93 12.48
N ALA A 52 12.88 -13.05 12.06
CA ALA A 52 12.51 -13.91 10.95
C ALA A 52 13.10 -13.42 9.61
N CYS A 53 13.27 -12.10 9.47
CA CYS A 53 13.72 -11.43 8.25
C CYS A 53 15.06 -10.71 8.42
N HIS A 54 15.34 -10.21 9.62
CA HIS A 54 16.56 -9.48 9.96
C HIS A 54 17.49 -10.34 10.83
N PRO A 55 18.80 -10.14 10.75
CA PRO A 55 19.71 -10.75 11.71
C PRO A 55 19.43 -10.20 13.13
N GLU A 56 19.56 -11.04 14.16
CA GLU A 56 19.24 -10.65 15.55
C GLU A 56 20.20 -9.59 16.12
N GLU A 57 21.37 -9.45 15.50
CA GLU A 57 22.36 -8.42 15.82
C GLU A 57 21.82 -7.03 15.46
N ARG A 58 21.43 -6.31 16.52
CA ARG A 58 20.64 -5.07 16.59
C ARG A 58 21.24 -3.85 15.85
N LYS A 59 22.37 -4.00 15.16
CA LYS A 59 23.09 -2.92 14.48
C LYS A 59 23.02 -2.99 12.95
N SER A 60 22.19 -3.88 12.41
CA SER A 60 22.05 -4.02 10.95
C SER A 60 20.58 -4.09 10.53
N TYR A 61 20.10 -3.04 9.85
CA TYR A 61 18.77 -3.00 9.24
C TYR A 61 18.69 -3.78 7.92
N ARG A 62 19.71 -4.57 7.58
CA ARG A 62 19.72 -5.41 6.38
C ARG A 62 18.77 -6.60 6.55
N VAL A 63 18.19 -7.04 5.45
CA VAL A 63 17.57 -8.37 5.40
C VAL A 63 18.66 -9.45 5.42
N ALA A 64 18.38 -10.58 6.06
CA ALA A 64 19.39 -11.63 6.23
C ALA A 64 19.76 -12.38 4.93
N ARG A 65 19.00 -12.16 3.84
CA ARG A 65 19.16 -12.80 2.51
C ARG A 65 18.69 -11.83 1.42
N PRO A 66 18.97 -12.09 0.13
CA PRO A 66 18.31 -11.39 -0.98
C PRO A 66 16.79 -11.35 -0.80
N VAL A 67 16.16 -10.27 -1.24
CA VAL A 67 14.75 -9.96 -0.95
C VAL A 67 13.81 -11.07 -1.43
N ASP A 68 13.93 -11.49 -2.69
CA ASP A 68 13.17 -12.59 -3.28
C ASP A 68 13.31 -13.89 -2.50
N THR A 69 14.55 -14.24 -2.16
CA THR A 69 14.89 -15.45 -1.42
C THR A 69 14.25 -15.39 -0.04
N MET A 70 14.22 -14.23 0.61
CA MET A 70 13.54 -14.05 1.89
C MET A 70 12.03 -14.24 1.75
N CYS A 71 11.40 -13.58 0.77
CA CYS A 71 9.96 -13.65 0.53
C CYS A 71 9.50 -15.09 0.21
N TYR A 72 10.24 -15.81 -0.63
CA TYR A 72 9.87 -17.16 -1.07
C TYR A 72 10.06 -18.26 -0.02
N ARG A 73 10.66 -17.97 1.15
CA ARG A 73 10.70 -18.93 2.26
C ARG A 73 9.29 -19.28 2.77
N CYS A 74 8.37 -18.34 2.66
CA CYS A 74 6.99 -18.50 3.11
C CYS A 74 5.99 -18.33 1.96
N HIS A 75 6.27 -17.44 0.99
CA HIS A 75 5.36 -17.18 -0.12
C HIS A 75 5.59 -18.12 -1.28
N ALA A 76 4.49 -18.64 -1.84
CA ALA A 76 4.54 -19.37 -3.10
C ALA A 76 5.18 -18.53 -4.21
N ARG A 77 6.00 -19.19 -5.02
CA ARG A 77 6.67 -18.61 -6.19
C ARG A 77 5.66 -17.95 -7.12
N LYS A 78 5.98 -16.73 -7.58
CA LYS A 78 5.15 -15.95 -8.52
C LYS A 78 5.80 -15.79 -9.89
N ASP A 79 6.97 -16.37 -10.05
CA ASP A 79 7.90 -16.27 -11.17
C ASP A 79 7.93 -17.53 -12.04
N ALA A 80 6.89 -18.37 -11.96
CA ALA A 80 6.83 -19.65 -12.67
C ALA A 80 6.27 -19.55 -14.11
N LYS A 81 5.69 -18.41 -14.50
CA LYS A 81 5.08 -18.23 -15.83
C LYS A 81 6.05 -17.65 -16.83
N LYS A 82 5.73 -17.79 -18.12
CA LYS A 82 6.62 -17.45 -19.25
C LYS A 82 7.11 -16.00 -19.24
N TYR A 83 6.24 -15.04 -18.97
CA TYR A 83 6.58 -13.62 -18.96
C TYR A 83 6.58 -13.11 -17.52
N LEU A 84 7.74 -12.66 -17.07
CA LEU A 84 7.94 -12.05 -15.77
C LEU A 84 7.83 -10.53 -15.87
N HIS A 85 7.21 -9.92 -14.88
CA HIS A 85 7.28 -8.48 -14.70
C HIS A 85 8.69 -8.09 -14.27
N GLY A 86 9.21 -6.96 -14.76
CA GLY A 86 10.60 -6.52 -14.51
C GLY A 86 11.03 -6.60 -13.05
N PRO A 87 10.32 -5.95 -12.10
CA PRO A 87 10.66 -6.00 -10.68
C PRO A 87 10.67 -7.43 -10.11
N LEU A 88 9.72 -8.27 -10.52
CA LEU A 88 9.70 -9.67 -10.11
C LEU A 88 10.91 -10.43 -10.66
N GLY A 89 11.23 -10.25 -11.94
CA GLY A 89 12.34 -10.91 -12.61
C GLY A 89 13.71 -10.52 -12.04
N SER A 90 13.82 -9.33 -11.44
CA SER A 90 15.01 -8.88 -10.70
C SER A 90 14.99 -9.24 -9.21
N GLY A 91 13.96 -9.96 -8.74
CA GLY A 91 13.81 -10.33 -7.33
C GLY A 91 13.44 -9.18 -6.38
N ASP A 92 12.95 -8.06 -6.92
CA ASP A 92 12.61 -6.87 -6.16
C ASP A 92 11.11 -6.86 -5.80
N CYS A 93 10.81 -7.53 -4.69
CA CYS A 93 9.45 -7.58 -4.15
C CYS A 93 9.05 -6.24 -3.48
N ILE A 94 10.02 -5.49 -2.96
CA ILE A 94 9.79 -4.35 -2.06
C ILE A 94 9.58 -3.03 -2.79
N SER A 95 9.92 -2.95 -4.08
CA SER A 95 9.51 -1.83 -4.93
C SER A 95 7.99 -1.66 -5.03
N CYS A 96 7.21 -2.71 -4.74
CA CYS A 96 5.75 -2.66 -4.75
C CYS A 96 5.12 -2.98 -3.39
N HIS A 97 5.75 -3.80 -2.55
CA HIS A 97 5.23 -4.25 -1.26
C HIS A 97 6.04 -3.71 -0.07
N ASP A 98 5.36 -3.31 1.00
CA ASP A 98 5.96 -2.92 2.27
C ASP A 98 5.89 -4.10 3.27
N PRO A 99 7.02 -4.76 3.59
CA PRO A 99 7.05 -5.88 4.53
C PRO A 99 6.82 -5.47 5.99
N HIS A 100 6.89 -4.17 6.32
CA HIS A 100 6.60 -3.64 7.65
C HIS A 100 5.13 -3.26 7.83
N GLY A 101 4.34 -3.32 6.75
CA GLY A 101 2.92 -3.04 6.75
C GLY A 101 2.59 -1.76 5.98
N SER A 102 1.38 -1.72 5.41
CA SER A 102 0.89 -0.58 4.65
C SER A 102 -0.63 -0.47 4.77
N PRO A 103 -1.20 0.75 4.69
CA PRO A 103 -2.65 0.95 4.65
C PRO A 103 -3.29 0.43 3.35
N ASN A 104 -2.50 0.13 2.32
CA ASN A 104 -3.00 -0.40 1.06
C ASN A 104 -3.17 -1.92 1.12
N ARG A 105 -4.14 -2.43 0.35
CA ARG A 105 -4.34 -3.89 0.22
C ARG A 105 -3.05 -4.58 -0.22
N PHE A 106 -2.85 -5.81 0.24
CA PHE A 106 -1.63 -6.60 -0.05
C PHE A 106 -0.33 -5.93 0.40
N MET A 107 -0.40 -5.01 1.37
CA MET A 107 0.74 -4.24 1.85
C MET A 107 1.44 -3.46 0.74
N MET A 108 0.71 -2.97 -0.28
CA MET A 108 1.33 -2.23 -1.38
C MET A 108 1.84 -0.85 -0.95
N VAL A 109 2.95 -0.35 -1.50
CA VAL A 109 3.46 0.99 -1.13
C VAL A 109 2.56 2.14 -1.65
N ALA A 110 1.72 1.86 -2.66
CA ALA A 110 0.68 2.78 -3.14
C ALA A 110 -0.50 2.00 -3.77
N ALA A 111 -1.58 2.69 -4.12
CA ALA A 111 -2.69 2.10 -4.87
C ALA A 111 -2.22 1.58 -6.26
N PRO A 112 -2.80 0.49 -6.79
CA PRO A 112 -2.35 -0.13 -8.05
C PRO A 112 -2.19 0.83 -9.22
N GLU A 113 -3.15 1.74 -9.41
CA GLU A 113 -3.14 2.70 -10.50
C GLU A 113 -1.95 3.68 -10.39
N VAL A 114 -1.57 4.05 -9.17
CA VAL A 114 -0.41 4.91 -8.91
C VAL A 114 0.88 4.12 -9.11
N LEU A 115 0.99 2.93 -8.52
CA LEU A 115 2.15 2.04 -8.63
C LEU A 115 2.55 1.80 -10.09
N CYS A 116 1.60 1.39 -10.93
CA CYS A 116 1.90 1.11 -12.34
C CYS A 116 2.48 2.34 -13.05
N ARG A 117 2.00 3.55 -12.70
CA ARG A 117 2.42 4.81 -13.32
C ARG A 117 3.76 5.34 -12.83
N MET A 118 4.32 4.78 -11.77
CA MET A 118 5.67 5.14 -11.32
C MET A 118 6.73 4.72 -12.34
N CYS A 119 6.47 3.66 -13.11
CA CYS A 119 7.38 3.16 -14.14
C CYS A 119 6.78 3.23 -15.56
N HIS A 120 5.48 3.02 -15.72
CA HIS A 120 4.82 3.03 -17.02
C HIS A 120 4.14 4.37 -17.29
N ASP A 121 4.65 5.12 -18.27
CA ASP A 121 4.02 6.38 -18.64
C ASP A 121 2.64 6.17 -19.28
N GLN A 122 1.74 7.14 -19.09
CA GLN A 122 0.41 7.07 -19.69
C GLN A 122 0.42 7.35 -21.20
N LYS A 123 1.53 7.87 -21.75
CA LYS A 123 1.62 8.29 -23.16
C LYS A 123 1.79 7.08 -24.08
N SER A 124 2.66 6.13 -23.74
CA SER A 124 2.75 4.82 -24.42
C SER A 124 1.45 3.99 -24.31
N SER A 125 0.66 4.27 -23.27
CA SER A 125 -0.55 3.53 -22.91
C SER A 125 -1.87 4.28 -23.18
N GLY A 126 -1.86 5.46 -23.79
CA GLY A 126 -3.06 6.32 -23.81
C GLY A 126 -4.25 5.73 -24.57
N LYS A 127 -3.99 5.06 -25.71
CA LYS A 127 -5.02 4.30 -26.43
C LYS A 127 -5.43 3.02 -25.67
N HIS A 128 -4.46 2.35 -25.04
CA HIS A 128 -4.66 1.15 -24.22
C HIS A 128 -5.55 1.43 -22.99
N LEU A 129 -5.33 2.55 -22.30
CA LEU A 129 -6.14 2.97 -21.14
C LEU A 129 -7.57 3.31 -21.54
N LYS A 130 -7.79 3.89 -22.73
CA LYS A 130 -9.16 4.07 -23.27
C LYS A 130 -9.86 2.73 -23.47
N GLN A 131 -9.14 1.71 -23.95
CA GLN A 131 -9.68 0.35 -24.12
C GLN A 131 -9.97 -0.33 -22.78
N ALA A 132 -9.28 0.05 -21.71
CA ALA A 132 -9.58 -0.43 -20.37
C ALA A 132 -10.96 0.04 -19.86
N LYS A 133 -11.58 1.08 -20.48
CA LYS A 133 -12.91 1.60 -20.11
C LYS A 133 -13.07 1.85 -18.60
N GLY A 134 -12.03 2.44 -18.00
CA GLY A 134 -12.00 2.72 -16.55
C GLY A 134 -11.75 1.51 -15.65
N LYS A 135 -11.56 0.30 -16.21
CA LYS A 135 -11.12 -0.86 -15.43
C LYS A 135 -9.67 -0.67 -14.99
N GLY A 136 -9.38 -0.95 -13.72
CA GLY A 136 -8.01 -0.88 -13.18
C GLY A 136 -7.05 -1.83 -13.91
N CYS A 137 -5.75 -1.52 -13.88
CA CYS A 137 -4.71 -2.22 -14.63
C CYS A 137 -4.74 -3.74 -14.38
N VAL A 138 -4.93 -4.12 -13.12
CA VAL A 138 -4.93 -5.53 -12.68
C VAL A 138 -6.17 -6.31 -13.08
N SER A 139 -7.17 -5.69 -13.70
CA SER A 139 -8.34 -6.40 -14.24
C SER A 139 -7.96 -7.30 -15.42
N CYS A 140 -6.98 -6.86 -16.22
CA CYS A 140 -6.47 -7.57 -17.39
C CYS A 140 -5.02 -8.05 -17.19
N HIS A 141 -4.22 -7.32 -16.43
CA HIS A 141 -2.80 -7.62 -16.22
C HIS A 141 -2.54 -8.32 -14.88
N ASP A 142 -1.62 -9.28 -14.86
CA ASP A 142 -1.04 -9.86 -13.66
C ASP A 142 0.21 -9.05 -13.29
N PRO A 143 0.30 -8.44 -12.11
CA PRO A 143 1.44 -7.59 -11.76
C PRO A 143 2.74 -8.38 -11.50
N HIS A 144 2.67 -9.70 -11.45
CA HIS A 144 3.82 -10.57 -11.24
C HIS A 144 4.24 -11.27 -12.53
N SER A 145 3.36 -12.13 -13.07
CA SER A 145 3.72 -12.95 -14.23
C SER A 145 2.50 -13.45 -15.00
N ALA A 146 2.66 -13.69 -16.29
CA ALA A 146 1.64 -14.31 -17.14
C ALA A 146 2.24 -15.18 -18.25
N ASP A 147 1.45 -16.08 -18.81
CA ASP A 147 1.86 -16.87 -19.98
C ASP A 147 1.69 -16.11 -21.29
N LYS A 148 0.98 -14.98 -21.27
CA LYS A 148 0.80 -14.07 -22.41
C LYS A 148 1.68 -12.83 -22.27
N SER A 149 2.12 -12.31 -23.41
CA SER A 149 2.87 -11.06 -23.47
C SER A 149 2.11 -9.91 -22.81
N PHE A 150 2.84 -8.89 -22.37
CA PHE A 150 2.30 -7.76 -21.60
C PHE A 150 1.57 -8.18 -20.32
N LEU A 151 1.93 -9.33 -19.75
CA LEU A 151 1.41 -9.84 -18.49
C LEU A 151 -0.11 -10.02 -18.46
N ARG A 152 -0.73 -10.38 -19.58
CA ARG A 152 -2.19 -10.53 -19.66
C ARG A 152 -2.68 -11.83 -18.99
N LYS A 153 -3.72 -11.74 -18.17
CA LYS A 153 -4.34 -12.88 -17.47
C LYS A 153 -5.14 -13.81 -18.38
N ARG A 154 -5.73 -13.26 -19.43
CA ARG A 154 -6.61 -13.98 -20.38
C ARG A 154 -6.37 -13.48 -21.80
#